data_AF-A0A857DJU6-F1
#
_entry.id   AF-A0A857DJU6-F1
#
_cell.length_a   1.000
_cell.length_b   1.000
_cell.length_c   1.000
_cell.angle_alpha   90.00
_cell.angle_beta   90.00
_cell.angle_gamma   90.00
#
_symmetry.space_group_name_H-M   'P 1'
#
loop_
_entity.id
_entity.type
_entity.pdbx_description
1 polymer ?
#
loop_
_entity_poly.entity_id
_entity_poly.type
_entity_poly.pdbx_seq_one_letter_code
_entity_poly.pdbx_strand_id
1 'polypeptide(L)' 'MMDKCSKCGQEVQEDDIYEVNGQKVCEDCKLNETKVESKPCGNFNG' A
#
# COMPACT_ATOMS: atom_id res chain seq x y z
N MET A 1 -19.70 3.64 0.61
CA MET A 1 -19.12 4.99 0.57
C MET A 1 -17.74 4.90 -0.10
N MET A 2 -17.19 6.01 -0.58
CA MET A 2 -15.83 6.07 -1.15
C MET A 2 -14.95 6.82 -0.16
N ASP A 3 -13.75 6.31 0.07
CA ASP A 3 -12.74 6.89 0.96
C ASP A 3 -11.44 7.09 0.15
N LYS A 4 -10.52 7.93 0.64
CA LYS A 4 -9.36 8.38 -0.12
C LYS A 4 -8.09 7.80 0.50
N CYS A 5 -7.30 7.11 -0.33
CA CYS A 5 -5.99 6.61 0.08
C CYS A 5 -5.11 7.77 0.57
N SER A 6 -4.60 7.66 1.79
CA SER A 6 -3.75 8.69 2.40
C SER A 6 -2.36 8.81 1.75
N LYS A 7 -1.92 7.78 0.98
CA LYS A 7 -0.60 7.74 0.34
C LYS A 7 -0.62 8.30 -1.09
N CYS A 8 -1.56 7.86 -1.92
CA CYS A 8 -1.63 8.24 -3.33
C CYS A 8 -2.80 9.18 -3.68
N GLY A 9 -3.77 9.33 -2.77
CA GLY A 9 -4.95 10.15 -3.01
C GLY A 9 -6.01 9.52 -3.93
N GLN A 10 -5.88 8.23 -4.27
CA GLN A 10 -6.90 7.50 -5.04
C GLN A 10 -8.19 7.35 -4.22
N GLU A 11 -9.33 7.62 -4.85
CA GLU A 11 -10.65 7.28 -4.32
C GLU A 11 -10.89 5.79 -4.50
N VAL A 12 -11.13 5.09 -3.40
CA VAL A 12 -11.40 3.66 -3.36
C VAL A 12 -12.63 3.40 -2.52
N GLN A 13 -13.26 2.24 -2.71
CA GLN A 13 -14.41 1.89 -1.89
C GLN A 13 -13.97 1.68 -0.44
N GLU A 14 -14.86 1.95 0.49
CA GLU A 14 -14.58 1.76 1.92
C GLU A 14 -14.21 0.30 2.25
N ASP A 15 -14.83 -0.67 1.57
CA ASP A 15 -14.47 -2.10 1.63
C ASP A 15 -13.06 -2.42 1.06
N ASP A 16 -12.51 -1.54 0.23
CA ASP A 16 -11.20 -1.66 -0.44
C ASP A 16 -10.12 -0.77 0.22
N ILE A 17 -10.43 -0.16 1.37
CA ILE A 17 -9.48 0.58 2.20
C ILE A 17 -8.87 -0.36 3.24
N TYR A 18 -7.56 -0.27 3.35
CA TYR A 18 -6.76 -1.03 4.28
C TYR A 18 -6.08 -0.09 5.27
N GLU A 19 -5.99 -0.50 6.52
CA GLU A 19 -5.21 0.22 7.52
C GLU A 19 -3.80 -0.40 7.62
N VAL A 20 -2.79 0.41 7.33
CA VAL A 20 -1.38 0.02 7.40
C VAL A 20 -0.65 1.06 8.24
N ASN A 21 -0.02 0.63 9.34
CA ASN A 21 0.64 1.54 10.30
C ASN A 21 -0.28 2.68 10.80
N GLY A 22 -1.58 2.41 10.97
CA GLY A 22 -2.58 3.41 11.37
C GLY A 22 -2.97 4.41 10.27
N GLN A 23 -2.58 4.16 9.01
CA GLN A 23 -2.94 4.98 7.86
C GLN A 23 -3.90 4.21 6.94
N LYS A 24 -4.99 4.86 6.52
CA LYS A 24 -5.91 4.31 5.51
C LYS A 24 -5.32 4.42 4.11
N VAL A 25 -5.11 3.29 3.45
CA VAL A 25 -4.47 3.19 2.14
C VAL A 25 -5.23 2.24 1.22
N CYS A 26 -5.10 2.43 -0.10
CA CYS A 26 -5.65 1.48 -1.08
C CYS A 26 -4.84 0.18 -1.14
N GLU A 27 -5.41 -0.84 -1.79
CA GLU A 27 -4.76 -2.14 -2.01
C GLU A 27 -3.36 -2.02 -2.60
N ASP A 28 -3.18 -1.21 -3.65
CA ASP A 28 -1.87 -0.99 -4.29
C ASP A 28 -0.82 -0.46 -3.31
N CYS A 29 -1.18 0.53 -2.49
CA CYS A 29 -0.27 1.11 -1.52
C CYS A 29 0.07 0.10 -0.42
N LYS A 30 -0.90 -0.68 0.06
CA LYS A 30 -0.66 -1.76 1.01
C LYS A 30 0.31 -2.80 0.44
N LEU A 31 0.06 -3.28 -0.77
CA LEU A 31 0.91 -4.27 -1.45
C LEU A 31 2.33 -3.75 -1.67
N ASN A 32 2.50 -2.45 -1.92
CA ASN A 32 3.81 -1.82 -2.03
C ASN A 32 4.50 -1.67 -0.67
N GLU A 33 3.79 -1.33 0.40
CA GLU A 33 4.40 -1.27 1.75
C GLU A 33 4.86 -2.64 2.23
N THR A 34 4.08 -3.71 1.98
CA THR A 34 4.50 -5.08 2.33
C THR A 34 5.74 -5.53 1.54
N LYS A 35 5.99 -4.97 0.35
CA LYS A 35 7.22 -5.23 -0.42
C LYS A 35 8.45 -4.52 0.15
N VAL A 36 8.28 -3.47 0.95
CA VAL A 36 9.39 -2.66 1.48
C VAL A 36 9.93 -3.22 2.80
N GLU A 37 9.15 -3.97 3.58
CA GLU A 37 9.61 -4.61 4.83
C GLU A 37 10.35 -5.94 4.62
N SER A 38 10.82 -6.21 3.41
CA SER A 38 11.74 -7.31 3.12
C SER A 38 12.82 -6.86 2.16
N LYS A 39 13.88 -6.26 2.70
CA LYS A 39 15.18 -6.19 2.02
C LYS A 39 16.27 -6.65 3.00
N PRO A 40 17.29 -7.36 2.49
CA PRO A 40 18.09 -6.85 1.41
C PRO A 40 17.60 -7.32 0.05
N CYS A 41 17.90 -6.51 -0.95
CA CYS A 41 18.04 -6.99 -2.31
C CYS A 41 18.86 -8.29 -2.30
N GLY A 42 18.21 -9.42 -2.61
CA GLY A 42 18.90 -10.55 -3.20
C GLY A 42 19.29 -10.15 -4.61
N ASN A 43 20.54 -9.74 -4.77
CA ASN A 43 21.28 -9.59 -6.02
C ASN A 43 20.77 -10.53 -7.15
N PHE A 44 20.38 -9.98 -8.30
CA PHE A 44 20.47 -10.72 -9.56
C PHE A 44 21.09 -9.84 -10.65
N ASN A 45 22.15 -10.39 -11.24
CA ASN A 45 23.02 -9.87 -12.29
C ASN A 45 22.24 -9.47 -13.56
N GLY A 46 22.69 -8.40 -14.21
CA GLY A 46 22.32 -8.00 -15.57
C GLY A 46 23.30 -6.96 -16.10
#